data_AF-A0A4V6A6T9-F1
#
_entry.id   AF-A0A4V6A6T9-F1
#
_cell.length_a   1.000
_cell.length_b   1.000
_cell.length_c   1.000
_cell.angle_alpha   90.00
_cell.angle_beta   90.00
_cell.angle_gamma   90.00
#
_symmetry.space_group_name_H-M   'P 1'
#
loop_
_entity.id
_entity.type
_entity.pdbx_description
1 polymer ?
#
loop_
_entity_poly.entity_id
_entity_poly.type
_entity_poly.pdbx_seq_one_letter_code
_entity_poly.pdbx_strand_id
1 'polypeptide(L)'
;MPAPSKKKLYLGESLGKARDSLAKNRKEDHQQALGALNEENRLLRAELEHRKTVEKELRAALHRSENQVQLSSELPSLPRLGTGQTLCDKSKAIVCRVLQFAKAYCGRNAVEWTSSVTGIRAETLRSYEKETDIQLAARSVEAGSLAYKLPPCTSAKRLRPL
;
A
#
# COMPACT_ATOMS: atom_id res chain seq x y z
N MET A 1 57.43 44.03 53.88
CA MET A 1 56.56 42.88 53.56
C MET A 1 57.44 41.66 53.35
N PRO A 2 57.34 40.58 54.13
CA PRO A 2 58.16 39.38 53.92
C PRO A 2 57.71 38.62 52.66
N ALA A 3 58.67 38.08 51.90
CA ALA A 3 58.40 37.32 50.69
C ALA A 3 57.64 36.00 51.01
N PRO A 4 56.64 35.63 50.21
CA PRO A 4 55.87 34.40 50.45
C PRO A 4 56.77 33.16 50.32
N SER A 5 56.59 32.21 51.24
CA SER A 5 57.27 30.92 51.22
C SER A 5 57.00 30.18 49.90
N LYS A 6 58.02 29.52 49.35
CA LYS A 6 57.94 28.71 48.11
C LYS A 6 56.75 27.75 48.10
N LYS A 7 56.36 27.19 49.26
CA LYS A 7 55.18 26.33 49.39
C LYS A 7 53.86 27.07 49.09
N LYS A 8 53.71 28.32 49.53
CA LYS A 8 52.49 29.12 49.28
C LYS A 8 52.35 29.50 47.81
N LEU A 9 53.45 29.82 47.14
CA LEU A 9 53.45 30.12 45.70
C LEU A 9 53.04 28.90 44.87
N TYR A 10 53.61 27.73 45.18
CA TYR A 10 53.28 26.48 44.49
C TYR A 10 51.80 26.06 44.67
N LEU A 11 51.26 26.20 45.88
CA LEU A 11 49.84 25.96 46.16
C LEU A 11 48.93 26.92 45.37
N GLY A 12 49.30 28.19 45.25
CA GLY A 12 48.57 29.19 44.46
C GLY A 12 48.54 28.84 42.96
N GLU A 13 49.68 28.45 42.39
CA GLU A 13 49.76 28.02 40.99
C GLU A 13 48.98 26.73 40.71
N SER A 14 49.04 25.76 41.62
CA SER A 14 48.28 24.50 41.49
C SER A 14 46.78 24.74 41.54
N LEU A 15 46.31 25.63 42.42
CA LEU A 15 44.89 25.99 42.52
C LEU A 15 44.42 26.78 41.29
N GLY A 16 45.26 27.68 40.77
CA GLY A 16 44.99 28.38 39.50
C GLY A 16 44.80 27.40 38.34
N LYS A 17 45.75 26.48 38.16
CA LYS A 17 45.68 25.45 37.11
C LYS A 17 44.46 24.53 37.26
N ALA A 18 44.10 24.14 38.48
CA ALA A 18 42.90 23.33 38.73
C ALA A 18 41.61 24.08 38.37
N ARG A 19 41.53 25.38 38.67
CA ARG A 19 40.39 26.23 38.33
C ARG A 19 40.26 26.43 36.82
N ASP A 20 41.38 26.64 36.12
CA ASP A 20 41.40 26.79 34.66
C ASP A 20 41.03 25.49 33.96
N SER A 21 41.51 24.34 34.46
CA SER A 21 41.12 23.02 33.97
C SER A 21 39.62 22.76 34.15
N LEU A 22 39.04 23.15 35.29
CA LEU A 22 37.61 23.00 35.55
C LEU A 22 36.77 23.87 34.60
N ALA A 23 37.21 25.10 34.34
CA ALA A 23 36.53 26.01 33.41
C ALA A 23 36.62 25.52 31.96
N LYS A 24 37.74 24.91 31.58
CA LYS A 24 37.91 24.28 30.27
C LYS A 24 37.01 23.06 30.10
N ASN A 25 37.00 22.14 31.07
CA ASN A 25 36.15 20.95 31.02
C ASN A 25 34.67 21.33 30.92
N ARG A 26 34.19 22.32 31.69
CA ARG A 26 32.80 22.80 31.60
C ARG A 26 32.44 23.35 30.22
N LYS A 27 33.38 24.00 29.54
CA LYS A 27 33.17 24.51 28.17
C LYS A 27 33.10 23.36 27.17
N GLU A 28 33.97 22.37 27.32
CA GLU A 28 34.00 21.16 26.49
C GLU A 28 32.71 20.35 26.68
N ASP A 29 32.27 20.12 27.91
CA ASP A 29 31.00 19.45 28.23
C ASP A 29 29.80 20.18 27.61
N HIS A 30 29.79 21.52 27.68
CA HIS A 30 28.72 22.32 27.10
C HIS A 30 28.72 22.26 25.56
N GLN A 31 29.90 22.30 24.94
CA GLN A 31 30.03 22.13 23.48
C GLN A 31 29.59 20.74 23.04
N GLN A 32 29.92 19.70 23.80
CA GLN A 32 29.52 18.34 23.51
C GLN A 32 28.00 18.17 23.64
N ALA A 33 27.38 18.74 24.67
CA ALA A 33 25.93 18.73 24.86
C ALA A 33 25.19 19.45 23.70
N LEU A 34 25.70 20.61 23.27
CA LEU A 34 25.15 21.34 22.13
C LEU A 34 25.30 20.55 20.81
N GLY A 35 26.43 19.87 20.63
CA GLY A 35 26.66 18.99 19.49
C GLY A 35 25.66 17.83 19.43
N ALA A 36 25.45 17.15 20.57
CA ALA A 36 24.49 16.06 20.68
C ALA A 36 23.05 16.54 20.38
N LEU A 37 22.65 17.68 20.96
CA LEU A 37 21.31 18.23 20.76
C LEU A 37 21.07 18.67 19.29
N ASN A 38 22.08 19.23 18.64
CA ASN A 38 21.99 19.61 17.22
C ASN A 38 21.85 18.38 16.32
N GLU A 39 22.59 17.31 16.62
CA GLU A 39 22.49 16.07 15.86
C GLU A 39 21.12 15.42 16.03
N GLU A 40 20.60 15.38 17.26
CA GLU A 40 19.24 14.90 17.53
C GLU A 40 18.19 15.74 16.78
N ASN A 41 18.32 17.07 16.81
CA ASN A 41 17.43 17.97 16.04
C ASN A 41 17.49 17.69 14.53
N ARG A 42 18.68 17.39 14.00
CA ARG A 42 18.87 17.05 12.59
C ARG A 42 18.13 15.75 12.25
N LEU A 43 18.28 14.73 13.08
CA LEU A 43 17.61 13.44 12.91
C LEU A 43 16.08 13.58 13.01
N LEU A 44 15.58 14.30 14.00
CA LEU A 44 14.14 14.54 14.18
C LEU A 44 13.53 15.28 12.98
N ARG A 45 14.24 16.26 12.41
CA ARG A 45 13.78 16.95 11.19
C ARG A 45 13.71 16.00 9.99
N ALA A 46 14.72 15.15 9.81
CA ALA A 46 14.72 14.16 8.73
C ALA A 46 13.56 13.16 8.88
N GLU A 47 13.32 12.67 10.10
CA GLU A 47 12.19 11.76 10.38
C GLU A 47 10.84 12.44 10.13
N LEU A 48 10.70 13.71 10.52
CA LEU A 48 9.47 14.47 10.33
C LEU A 48 9.15 14.68 8.84
N GLU A 49 10.14 14.98 8.01
CA GLU A 49 9.97 15.09 6.55
C GLU A 49 9.64 13.74 5.91
N HIS A 50 10.26 12.65 6.39
CA HIS A 50 9.89 11.31 5.95
C HIS A 50 8.43 10.98 6.29
N ARG A 51 7.99 11.23 7.52
CA ARG A 51 6.59 11.00 7.94
C ARG A 51 5.59 11.81 7.13
N LYS A 52 5.87 13.08 6.84
CA LYS A 52 5.01 13.91 5.96
C LYS A 52 4.87 13.33 4.56
N THR A 53 5.96 12.78 4.01
CA THR A 53 5.96 12.16 2.69
C THR A 53 5.05 10.93 2.68
N VAL A 54 5.21 10.06 3.68
CA VAL A 54 4.37 8.86 3.86
C VAL A 54 2.90 9.24 4.06
N GLU A 55 2.60 10.26 4.86
CA GLU A 55 1.22 10.73 5.07
C GLU A 55 0.59 11.22 3.76
N LYS A 56 1.34 11.95 2.93
CA LYS A 56 0.87 12.41 1.63
C LYS A 56 0.58 11.22 0.69
N GLU A 57 1.46 10.23 0.65
CA GLU A 57 1.26 9.00 -0.14
C GLU A 57 0.04 8.21 0.32
N LEU A 58 -0.14 8.05 1.63
CA LEU A 58 -1.31 7.41 2.22
C LEU A 58 -2.60 8.14 1.86
N ARG A 59 -2.60 9.48 1.96
CA ARG A 59 -3.76 10.30 1.57
C ARG A 59 -4.08 10.13 0.08
N ALA A 60 -3.08 10.09 -0.78
CA ALA A 60 -3.27 9.84 -2.21
C ALA A 60 -3.76 8.41 -2.51
N ALA A 61 -3.30 7.41 -1.76
CA ALA A 61 -3.78 6.04 -1.86
C ALA A 61 -5.25 5.92 -1.41
N LEU A 62 -5.60 6.58 -0.31
CA LEU A 62 -6.95 6.60 0.24
C LEU A 62 -7.93 7.26 -0.74
N HIS A 63 -7.59 8.42 -1.31
CA HIS A 63 -8.40 9.08 -2.33
C HIS A 63 -8.58 8.23 -3.59
N ARG A 64 -7.55 7.48 -4.03
CA ARG A 64 -7.68 6.54 -5.15
C ARG A 64 -8.65 5.40 -4.81
N SER A 65 -8.58 4.88 -3.59
CA SER A 65 -9.49 3.83 -3.11
C SER A 65 -10.92 4.34 -2.99
N GLU A 66 -11.14 5.54 -2.46
CA GLU A 66 -12.47 6.16 -2.34
C GLU A 66 -13.11 6.38 -3.71
N ASN A 67 -12.35 6.87 -4.69
CA ASN A 67 -12.85 7.00 -6.07
C ASN A 67 -13.24 5.64 -6.67
N GLN A 68 -12.47 4.57 -6.40
CA GLN A 68 -12.84 3.22 -6.84
C GLN A 68 -14.13 2.73 -6.17
N VAL A 69 -14.30 3.01 -4.87
CA VAL A 69 -15.52 2.66 -4.13
C VAL A 69 -16.72 3.45 -4.67
N GLN A 70 -16.57 4.75 -4.91
CA GLN A 70 -17.61 5.59 -5.51
C GLN A 70 -18.05 5.06 -6.88
N LEU A 71 -17.09 4.76 -7.76
CA LEU A 71 -17.38 4.13 -9.07
C LEU A 71 -18.12 2.80 -8.93
N SER A 72 -17.82 2.02 -7.88
CA SER A 72 -18.52 0.75 -7.62
C SER A 72 -19.93 0.94 -7.04
N SER A 73 -20.18 2.02 -6.30
CA SER A 73 -21.51 2.36 -5.78
C SER A 73 -22.43 3.01 -6.82
N GLU A 74 -21.87 3.62 -7.87
CA GLU A 74 -22.61 4.19 -9.00
C GLU A 74 -23.00 3.14 -10.06
N LEU A 75 -22.50 1.90 -9.94
CA LEU A 75 -22.91 0.83 -10.85
C LEU A 75 -24.41 0.56 -10.67
N PRO A 76 -25.23 0.72 -11.73
CA PRO A 76 -26.63 0.37 -11.64
C PRO A 76 -26.74 -1.10 -11.25
N SER A 77 -27.60 -1.39 -10.27
CA SER A 77 -27.83 -2.76 -9.85
C SER A 77 -28.29 -3.56 -11.05
N LEU A 78 -27.47 -4.53 -11.47
CA LEU A 78 -27.84 -5.39 -12.58
C LEU A 78 -29.13 -6.13 -12.22
N PRO A 79 -30.06 -6.29 -13.19
CA PRO A 79 -31.29 -7.02 -12.96
C PRO A 79 -30.94 -8.43 -12.48
N ARG A 80 -31.40 -8.76 -11.27
CA ARG A 80 -31.24 -10.11 -10.71
C ARG A 80 -32.19 -11.04 -11.46
N LEU A 81 -31.69 -12.21 -11.84
CA LEU A 81 -32.53 -13.25 -12.44
C LEU A 81 -33.63 -13.63 -11.46
N GLY A 82 -34.87 -13.63 -11.94
CA GLY A 82 -36.01 -14.13 -11.18
C GLY A 82 -35.92 -15.64 -10.94
N THR A 83 -36.65 -16.13 -9.95
CA THR A 83 -36.72 -17.57 -9.65
C THR A 83 -37.18 -18.33 -10.90
N GLY A 84 -36.40 -19.34 -11.33
CA GLY A 84 -36.69 -20.14 -12.52
C GLY A 84 -36.15 -19.59 -13.84
N GLN A 85 -35.60 -18.37 -13.87
CA GLN A 85 -34.90 -17.84 -15.04
C GLN A 85 -33.45 -18.33 -15.07
N THR A 86 -33.01 -18.83 -16.23
CA THR A 86 -31.62 -19.20 -16.46
C THR A 86 -31.02 -18.33 -17.54
N LEU A 87 -29.72 -18.03 -17.41
CA LEU A 87 -28.97 -17.40 -18.49
C LEU A 87 -28.82 -18.36 -19.66
N CYS A 88 -28.87 -17.81 -20.87
CA CYS A 88 -28.45 -18.55 -22.05
C CYS A 88 -26.94 -18.87 -21.96
N ASP A 89 -26.50 -19.91 -22.68
CA ASP A 89 -25.11 -20.39 -22.61
C ASP A 89 -24.07 -19.29 -22.94
N LYS A 90 -24.43 -18.35 -23.82
CA LYS A 90 -23.58 -17.20 -24.14
C LYS A 90 -23.35 -16.30 -22.92
N SER A 91 -24.41 -16.00 -22.17
CA SER A 91 -24.33 -15.17 -20.98
C SER A 91 -23.62 -15.91 -19.83
N LYS A 92 -23.87 -17.22 -19.67
CA LYS A 92 -23.09 -18.06 -18.74
C LYS A 92 -21.59 -17.99 -19.05
N ALA A 93 -21.22 -18.09 -20.34
CA ALA A 93 -19.83 -18.04 -20.76
C ALA A 93 -19.14 -16.70 -20.43
N ILE A 94 -19.84 -15.57 -20.63
CA ILE A 94 -19.32 -14.24 -20.26
C ILE A 94 -19.08 -14.18 -18.75
N VAL A 95 -20.04 -14.64 -17.94
CA VAL A 95 -19.96 -14.64 -16.47
C VAL A 95 -18.81 -15.51 -15.97
N CYS A 96 -18.66 -16.73 -16.50
CA CYS A 96 -17.52 -17.60 -16.18
C CYS A 96 -16.19 -16.94 -16.55
N ARG A 97 -16.15 -16.15 -17.62
CA ARG A 97 -14.95 -15.42 -18.01
C ARG A 97 -14.61 -14.27 -17.06
N VAL A 98 -15.62 -13.55 -16.60
CA VAL A 98 -15.46 -12.53 -15.55
C VAL A 98 -14.95 -13.17 -14.25
N LEU A 99 -15.50 -14.33 -13.87
CA LEU A 99 -15.03 -15.09 -12.70
C LEU A 99 -13.55 -15.48 -12.83
N GLN A 100 -13.16 -15.96 -14.00
CA GLN A 100 -11.79 -16.33 -14.32
C GLN A 100 -10.82 -15.13 -14.27
N PHE A 101 -11.24 -13.98 -14.78
CA PHE A 101 -10.51 -12.73 -14.63
C PHE A 101 -10.37 -12.36 -13.15
N ALA A 102 -11.45 -12.38 -12.39
CA ALA A 102 -11.43 -12.08 -10.96
C ALA A 102 -10.51 -13.04 -10.19
N LYS A 103 -10.41 -14.32 -10.57
CA LYS A 103 -9.45 -15.27 -9.97
C LYS A 103 -8.00 -14.86 -10.21
N ALA A 104 -7.68 -14.35 -11.38
CA ALA A 104 -6.32 -13.90 -11.71
C ALA A 104 -5.91 -12.63 -10.94
N TYR A 105 -6.84 -11.71 -10.67
CA TYR A 105 -6.53 -10.39 -10.08
C TYR A 105 -6.91 -10.24 -8.60
N CYS A 106 -8.04 -10.82 -8.18
CA CYS A 106 -8.58 -10.71 -6.82
C CYS A 106 -8.30 -11.95 -5.95
N GLY A 107 -7.78 -13.02 -6.54
CA GLY A 107 -7.43 -14.26 -5.84
C GLY A 107 -8.60 -14.87 -5.06
N ARG A 108 -8.50 -14.88 -3.73
CA ARG A 108 -9.48 -15.55 -2.83
C ARG A 108 -10.89 -14.93 -2.89
N ASN A 109 -10.99 -13.64 -3.22
CA ASN A 109 -12.28 -12.92 -3.22
C ASN A 109 -12.97 -12.93 -4.59
N ALA A 110 -12.47 -13.70 -5.55
CA ALA A 110 -12.94 -13.67 -6.93
C ALA A 110 -14.43 -13.96 -7.10
N VAL A 111 -14.97 -14.92 -6.33
CA VAL A 111 -16.37 -15.32 -6.40
C VAL A 111 -17.28 -14.21 -5.88
N GLU A 112 -16.95 -13.63 -4.73
CA GLU A 112 -17.71 -12.52 -4.14
C GLU A 112 -17.67 -11.28 -5.03
N TRP A 113 -16.49 -10.94 -5.55
CA TRP A 113 -16.34 -9.83 -6.49
C TRP A 113 -17.20 -10.03 -7.74
N THR A 114 -17.16 -11.23 -8.33
CA THR A 114 -17.95 -11.54 -9.53
C THR A 114 -19.45 -11.54 -9.24
N SER A 115 -19.85 -12.03 -8.07
CA SER A 115 -21.24 -12.01 -7.62
C SER A 115 -21.77 -10.57 -7.52
N SER A 116 -21.00 -9.67 -6.89
CA SER A 116 -21.35 -8.25 -6.80
C SER A 116 -21.43 -7.57 -8.16
N VAL A 117 -20.47 -7.84 -9.06
CA VAL A 117 -20.40 -7.18 -10.37
C VAL A 117 -21.42 -7.72 -11.36
N THR A 118 -21.79 -8.99 -11.28
CA THR A 118 -22.75 -9.63 -12.23
C THR A 118 -24.17 -9.72 -11.69
N GLY A 119 -24.38 -9.53 -10.39
CA GLY A 119 -25.66 -9.74 -9.71
C GLY A 119 -26.07 -11.21 -9.59
N ILE A 120 -25.18 -12.15 -9.90
CA ILE A 120 -25.44 -13.60 -9.89
C ILE A 120 -24.92 -14.19 -8.58
N ARG A 121 -25.75 -15.00 -7.92
CA ARG A 121 -25.39 -15.61 -6.64
C ARG A 121 -24.14 -16.49 -6.74
N ALA A 122 -23.34 -16.50 -5.69
CA ALA A 122 -22.10 -17.26 -5.60
C ALA A 122 -22.29 -18.77 -5.87
N GLU A 123 -23.41 -19.36 -5.45
CA GLU A 123 -23.72 -20.77 -5.70
C GLU A 123 -23.91 -21.04 -7.19
N THR A 124 -24.67 -20.16 -7.86
CA THR A 124 -24.93 -20.24 -9.30
C THR A 124 -23.65 -20.06 -10.11
N LEU A 125 -22.75 -19.17 -9.69
CA LEU A 125 -21.45 -18.99 -10.33
C LEU A 125 -20.61 -20.27 -10.30
N ARG A 126 -20.61 -21.00 -9.18
CA ARG A 126 -19.90 -22.29 -9.06
C ARG A 126 -20.52 -23.37 -9.96
N SER A 127 -21.84 -23.37 -10.11
CA SER A 127 -22.52 -24.28 -11.05
C SER A 127 -22.17 -23.96 -12.50
N TYR A 128 -22.20 -22.69 -12.88
CA TYR A 128 -21.81 -22.28 -14.24
C TYR A 128 -20.36 -22.60 -14.55
N GLU A 129 -19.45 -22.45 -13.60
CA GLU A 129 -18.04 -22.85 -13.78
C GLU A 129 -17.88 -24.35 -14.05
N LYS A 130 -18.69 -25.20 -13.40
CA LYS A 130 -18.69 -26.65 -13.65
C LYS A 130 -19.36 -27.03 -14.96
N GLU A 131 -20.44 -26.34 -15.34
CA GLU A 131 -21.20 -26.59 -16.58
C GLU A 131 -20.47 -26.08 -17.83
N THR A 132 -19.75 -24.97 -17.69
CA THR A 132 -19.14 -24.22 -18.79
C THR A 132 -17.62 -24.27 -18.62
N ASP A 133 -17.02 -25.41 -18.94
CA ASP A 133 -15.56 -25.60 -18.94
C ASP A 133 -14.91 -24.74 -20.04
N ILE A 134 -14.66 -23.47 -19.72
CA ILE A 134 -14.11 -22.48 -20.63
C ILE A 134 -12.66 -22.25 -20.26
N GLN A 135 -11.70 -22.58 -21.13
CA GLN A 135 -10.29 -22.28 -20.84
C GLN A 135 -9.93 -20.82 -21.12
N LEU A 136 -9.19 -20.17 -20.21
CA LEU A 136 -8.53 -18.87 -20.41
C LEU A 136 -7.42 -18.95 -21.46
N ALA A 137 -7.77 -18.78 -22.74
CA ALA A 137 -6.74 -18.43 -23.74
C ALA A 137 -6.26 -16.98 -23.47
N ALA A 138 -5.01 -16.84 -22.99
CA ALA A 138 -4.29 -15.57 -22.98
C ALA A 138 -4.08 -15.11 -24.43
N ARG A 139 -4.49 -13.88 -24.77
CA ARG A 139 -4.40 -13.37 -26.15
C ARG A 139 -3.28 -12.38 -26.39
N SER A 140 -2.75 -11.70 -25.37
CA SER A 140 -1.56 -10.85 -25.51
C SER A 140 -0.92 -10.50 -24.17
N VAL A 141 0.41 -10.38 -24.18
CA VAL A 141 1.19 -9.76 -23.11
C VAL A 141 1.40 -8.30 -23.50
N GLU A 142 0.74 -7.37 -22.82
CA GLU A 142 1.06 -5.94 -22.93
C GLU A 142 1.82 -5.55 -21.66
N ALA A 143 3.05 -5.04 -21.82
CA ALA A 143 3.88 -4.48 -20.74
C ALA A 143 4.07 -5.38 -19.50
N GLY A 144 4.28 -6.69 -19.68
CA GLY A 144 4.55 -7.62 -18.58
C GLY A 144 3.34 -7.99 -17.72
N SER A 145 2.14 -7.48 -18.03
CA SER A 145 0.87 -7.92 -17.43
C SER A 145 0.02 -8.67 -18.46
N LEU A 146 -0.55 -9.81 -18.07
CA LEU A 146 -1.45 -10.58 -18.93
C LEU A 146 -2.74 -9.78 -19.16
N ALA A 147 -2.94 -9.25 -20.36
CA ALA A 147 -4.15 -8.52 -20.71
C ALA A 147 -5.20 -9.51 -21.24
N TYR A 148 -6.26 -9.72 -20.48
CA TYR A 148 -7.39 -10.56 -20.91
C TYR A 148 -8.50 -9.68 -21.49
N LYS A 149 -8.59 -9.59 -22.82
CA LYS A 149 -9.75 -8.97 -23.49
C LYS A 149 -10.91 -9.96 -23.57
N LEU A 150 -12.11 -9.51 -23.21
CA LEU A 150 -13.34 -10.25 -23.47
C LEU A 150 -13.52 -10.39 -24.99
N PRO A 151 -13.77 -11.59 -25.54
CA PRO A 151 -14.06 -11.73 -26.96
C PRO A 151 -15.37 -11.00 -27.30
N PRO A 152 -15.51 -10.43 -28.51
CA PRO A 152 -16.76 -9.84 -28.94
C PRO A 152 -17.88 -10.89 -28.91
N CYS A 153 -19.07 -10.48 -28.48
CA CYS A 153 -20.27 -11.32 -28.29
C CYS A 153 -20.70 -12.12 -29.54
N THR A 154 -20.07 -11.87 -30.69
CA THR A 154 -20.30 -12.52 -31.98
C THR A 154 -19.51 -13.82 -32.20
N SER A 155 -18.61 -14.20 -31.29
CA SER A 155 -17.64 -15.28 -31.54
C SER A 155 -18.13 -16.71 -31.21
N ALA A 156 -19.33 -16.88 -30.66
CA ALA A 156 -19.85 -18.21 -30.36
C ALA A 156 -20.36 -18.88 -31.65
N LYS A 157 -19.71 -20.00 -32.05
CA LYS A 157 -20.10 -20.83 -33.20
C LYS A 157 -21.62 -21.08 -33.16
N ARG A 158 -22.30 -20.84 -34.30
CA ARG A 158 -23.68 -21.31 -34.52
C ARG A 158 -23.66 -22.84 -34.45
N LEU A 159 -24.02 -23.42 -33.31
CA LEU A 159 -24.38 -24.84 -33.25
C LEU A 159 -25.76 -24.97 -33.90
N ARG A 160 -25.83 -25.81 -34.95
CA ARG A 160 -27.05 -26.06 -35.71
C ARG A 160 -28.10 -26.69 -34.79
N PRO A 161 -29.39 -26.37 -34.96
CA PRO A 161 -30.46 -27.11 -34.30
C PRO A 161 -30.54 -28.52 -34.90
N LEU A 162 -30.73 -29.52 -34.03
CA LEU A 162 -31.32 -30.82 -34.37
C LEU A 162 -32.84 -30.69 -34.33
#